data_AF-A0A836F1Z1-F1
#
_entry.id   AF-A0A836F1Z1-F1
#
_cell.length_a   1.000
_cell.length_b   1.000
_cell.length_c   1.000
_cell.angle_alpha   90.00
_cell.angle_beta   90.00
_cell.angle_gamma   90.00
#
_symmetry.space_group_name_H-M   'P 1'
#
loop_
_entity.id
_entity.type
_entity.pdbx_description
1 polymer ?
#
loop_
_entity_poly.entity_id
_entity_poly.type
_entity_poly.pdbx_seq_one_letter_code
_entity_poly.pdbx_strand_id
1 'polypeptide(L)' 'FTRNILYYVLSFRESSVIYDANKHPTNRKKDLAVTITHEIAHQWFGNLVTPSWWSYHWLKEGLASFFHTYIIDKVI' A
#
# COMPACT_ATOMS: atom_id res chain seq x y z
N PHE A 1 3.87 -21.87 13.56
CA PHE A 1 3.55 -20.67 14.35
C PHE A 1 3.92 -19.36 13.62
N THR A 2 3.84 -19.30 12.28
CA THR A 2 4.52 -18.20 11.53
C THR A 2 3.80 -17.69 10.28
N ARG A 3 2.63 -18.22 9.90
CA ARG A 3 1.89 -17.68 8.73
C ARG A 3 0.90 -16.57 9.05
N ASN A 4 0.54 -16.33 10.32
CA ASN A 4 -0.53 -15.38 10.66
C ASN A 4 -0.08 -13.98 11.10
N ILE A 5 1.17 -13.77 11.49
CA ILE A 5 1.62 -12.45 12.00
C ILE A 5 1.87 -11.48 10.84
N LEU A 6 2.37 -11.97 9.70
CA LEU A 6 2.68 -11.14 8.53
C LEU A 6 1.43 -10.55 7.85
N TYR A 7 0.25 -11.14 8.05
CA TYR A 7 -0.98 -10.57 7.49
C TYR A 7 -1.34 -9.23 8.11
N TYR A 8 -1.00 -8.98 9.38
CA TYR A 8 -1.46 -7.80 10.13
C TYR A 8 -0.38 -6.73 10.36
N VAL A 9 0.86 -6.96 9.90
CA VAL A 9 1.98 -6.02 10.09
C VAL A 9 2.43 -5.50 8.74
N LEU A 10 2.34 -4.19 8.54
CA LEU A 10 2.88 -3.51 7.36
C LEU A 10 4.32 -3.07 7.63
N SER A 11 5.23 -3.44 6.74
CA SER A 11 6.65 -3.07 6.83
C SER A 11 6.99 -2.08 5.72
N PHE A 12 7.55 -0.93 6.11
CA PHE A 12 7.94 0.11 5.18
C PHE A 12 9.42 0.43 5.31
N ARG A 13 10.02 0.90 4.23
CA ARG A 13 11.28 1.65 4.34
C ARG A 13 10.99 2.97 5.04
N GLU A 14 11.92 3.45 5.86
CA GLU A 14 11.77 4.72 6.58
C GLU A 14 11.48 5.89 5.63
N SER A 15 12.20 5.92 4.50
CA SER A 15 12.01 6.87 3.40
C SER A 15 10.64 6.73 2.70
N SER A 16 9.81 5.76 3.05
CA SER A 16 8.48 5.54 2.46
C SER A 16 7.33 5.89 3.41
N VAL A 17 7.62 6.31 4.65
CA VAL A 17 6.59 6.68 5.64
C VAL A 17 6.85 7.99 6.37
N ILE A 18 8.11 8.44 6.49
CA ILE A 18 8.42 9.69 7.22
C ILE A 18 8.16 10.93 6.35
N TYR A 19 7.42 11.89 6.93
CA TYR A 19 7.20 13.23 6.41
C TYR A 19 7.65 14.30 7.42
N ASP A 20 8.24 15.37 6.92
CA ASP A 20 8.69 16.53 7.69
C ASP A 20 8.37 17.78 6.85
N ALA A 21 7.41 18.58 7.31
CA ALA A 21 6.90 19.74 6.56
C ALA A 21 7.96 20.84 6.35
N ASN A 22 9.02 20.88 7.17
CA ASN A 22 10.09 21.87 7.04
C ASN A 22 11.21 21.43 6.09
N LYS A 23 11.29 20.12 5.78
CA LYS A 23 12.38 19.55 4.97
C LYS A 23 11.92 18.95 3.65
N HIS A 24 10.67 18.51 3.57
CA HIS A 24 10.17 17.76 2.43
C HIS A 24 9.24 18.60 1.54
N PRO A 25 9.31 18.41 0.21
CA PRO A 25 8.45 19.13 -0.72
C PRO A 25 6.98 18.66 -0.60
N THR A 26 6.05 19.49 -1.08
CA THR A 26 4.60 19.23 -0.93
C THR A 26 4.14 17.92 -1.59
N ASN A 27 4.72 17.56 -2.73
CA ASN A 27 4.41 16.30 -3.43
C ASN A 27 4.81 15.05 -2.63
N ARG A 28 5.81 15.17 -1.75
CA ARG A 28 6.27 14.06 -0.91
C ARG A 28 5.15 13.46 -0.08
N LYS A 29 4.25 14.29 0.45
CA LYS A 29 3.11 13.85 1.24
C LYS A 29 2.17 12.95 0.42
N LYS A 30 1.99 13.25 -0.86
CA LYS A 30 1.20 12.45 -1.80
C LYS A 30 1.89 11.12 -2.11
N ASP A 31 3.20 11.12 -2.36
CA ASP A 31 3.98 9.90 -2.65
C ASP A 31 3.96 8.91 -1.48
N LEU A 32 4.08 9.43 -0.26
CA LEU A 32 3.94 8.68 0.99
C LEU A 32 2.55 8.06 1.11
N ALA A 33 1.51 8.87 0.90
CA ALA A 33 0.14 8.43 1.01
C ALA A 33 -0.20 7.36 -0.05
N VAL A 34 0.30 7.49 -1.29
CA VAL A 34 0.19 6.45 -2.33
C VAL A 34 0.77 5.12 -1.85
N THR A 35 2.00 5.14 -1.31
CA THR A 35 2.66 3.92 -0.82
C THR A 35 1.89 3.27 0.33
N ILE A 36 1.49 4.08 1.32
CA ILE A 36 0.74 3.59 2.49
C ILE A 36 -0.60 2.99 2.06
N THR A 37 -1.34 3.65 1.18
CA THR A 37 -2.65 3.17 0.73
C THR A 37 -2.54 1.92 -0.15
N HIS A 38 -1.48 1.76 -0.95
CA HIS A 38 -1.19 0.54 -1.71
C HIS A 38 -1.01 -0.67 -0.78
N GLU A 39 -0.17 -0.53 0.25
CA GLU A 39 0.08 -1.61 1.21
C GLU A 39 -1.14 -1.92 2.10
N ILE A 40 -1.94 -0.90 2.43
CA ILE A 40 -3.23 -1.10 3.11
C ILE A 40 -4.19 -1.88 2.19
N ALA A 41 -4.27 -1.57 0.90
CA ALA A 41 -5.11 -2.30 -0.04
C ALA A 41 -4.71 -3.78 -0.15
N HIS A 42 -3.41 -4.10 -0.02
CA HIS A 42 -2.93 -5.48 0.03
C HIS A 42 -3.49 -6.30 1.20
N GLN A 43 -3.93 -5.66 2.29
CA GLN A 43 -4.58 -6.34 3.41
C GLN A 43 -5.87 -7.06 2.98
N TRP A 44 -6.60 -6.52 2.01
CA TRP A 44 -7.74 -7.19 1.39
C TRP A 44 -7.33 -8.00 0.16
N PHE A 45 -6.59 -7.38 -0.77
CA PHE A 45 -6.25 -7.96 -2.06
C PHE A 45 -4.79 -8.42 -2.07
N GLY A 46 -4.57 -9.71 -1.81
CA GLY A 46 -3.26 -10.31 -1.62
C GLY A 46 -3.19 -11.10 -0.32
N ASN A 47 -3.66 -10.50 0.79
CA ASN A 47 -3.68 -11.11 2.10
C ASN A 47 -4.97 -11.91 2.35
N LEU A 48 -6.13 -11.22 2.41
CA LEU A 48 -7.43 -11.87 2.64
C LEU A 48 -7.91 -12.66 1.41
N VAL A 49 -7.81 -12.05 0.23
CA VAL A 49 -8.11 -12.68 -1.06
C VAL A 49 -6.81 -12.83 -1.83
N THR A 50 -6.23 -14.04 -1.79
CA THR A 50 -4.97 -14.34 -2.46
C THR A 50 -5.21 -15.00 -3.81
N PRO A 51 -4.53 -14.56 -4.90
CA PRO A 51 -4.64 -15.23 -6.19
C PRO A 51 -4.15 -16.68 -6.09
N SER A 52 -4.85 -17.59 -6.76
CA SER A 52 -4.51 -19.02 -6.76
C SER A 52 -3.23 -19.35 -7.54
N TRP A 53 -2.82 -18.48 -8.46
CA TRP A 53 -1.62 -18.65 -9.28
C TRP A 53 -1.00 -17.32 -9.70
N TRP A 54 0.30 -17.33 -10.02
CA TRP A 54 1.06 -16.15 -10.43
C TRP A 54 0.54 -15.47 -11.70
N SER A 55 -0.13 -16.21 -12.59
CA SER A 55 -0.79 -15.62 -13.76
C SER A 55 -1.88 -14.60 -13.37
N TYR A 56 -2.41 -14.69 -12.15
CA TYR A 56 -3.42 -13.79 -11.60
C TYR A 56 -2.83 -12.75 -10.64
N HIS A 57 -1.51 -12.56 -10.63
CA HIS A 57 -0.85 -11.62 -9.72
C HIS A 57 -1.36 -10.17 -9.86
N TRP A 58 -1.87 -9.82 -11.05
CA TRP A 58 -2.52 -8.54 -11.30
C TRP A 58 -3.74 -8.28 -10.40
N LEU A 59 -4.42 -9.32 -9.89
CA LEU A 59 -5.52 -9.15 -8.92
C LEU A 59 -5.03 -8.53 -7.61
N LYS A 60 -3.78 -8.81 -7.21
CA LYS A 60 -3.16 -8.22 -6.02
C LYS A 60 -2.65 -6.81 -6.32
N GLU A 61 -1.70 -6.70 -7.25
CA GLU A 61 -0.99 -5.44 -7.51
C GLU A 61 -1.88 -4.42 -8.24
N GLY A 62 -2.66 -4.86 -9.23
CA GLY A 62 -3.52 -3.98 -10.01
C GLY A 62 -4.69 -3.42 -9.20
N LEU A 63 -5.31 -4.22 -8.32
CA LEU A 63 -6.35 -3.71 -7.43
C LEU A 63 -5.76 -2.75 -6.38
N ALA A 64 -4.60 -3.06 -5.80
CA ALA A 64 -3.91 -2.13 -4.91
C ALA A 64 -3.58 -0.80 -5.63
N SER A 65 -3.14 -0.88 -6.90
CA SER A 65 -2.89 0.29 -7.73
C SER A 65 -4.12 1.15 -7.99
N PHE A 66 -5.24 0.50 -8.31
CA PHE A 66 -6.52 1.15 -8.49
C PHE A 66 -6.98 1.86 -7.21
N PHE A 67 -6.94 1.15 -6.08
CA PHE A 67 -7.44 1.68 -4.81
C PHE A 67 -6.57 2.83 -4.27
N HIS A 68 -5.23 2.77 -4.34
CA HIS A 68 -4.44 3.92 -3.90
C HIS A 68 -4.75 5.16 -4.75
N THR A 69 -4.96 5.00 -6.05
CA THR A 69 -5.28 6.13 -6.93
C THR A 69 -6.64 6.72 -6.57
N TYR A 70 -7.65 5.86 -6.40
CA TYR A 70 -8.99 6.26 -6.00
C TYR A 70 -9.03 6.95 -4.62
N ILE A 71 -8.34 6.40 -3.62
CA ILE A 71 -8.30 6.96 -2.27
C ILE A 71 -7.58 8.32 -2.26
N ILE A 72 -6.46 8.42 -2.96
CA ILE A 72 -5.68 9.66 -3.01
C ILE A 72 -6.48 10.80 -3.66
N ASP A 73 -7.23 10.52 -4.73
CA ASP A 73 -8.15 11.48 -5.36
C ASP A 73 -9.26 11.98 -4.42
N LYS A 74 -9.65 11.17 -3.43
CA LYS A 74 -10.72 11.50 -2.47
C LYS A 74 -10.23 12.19 -1.20
N VAL A 75 -8.97 12.00 -0.84
CA VAL A 75 -8.40 12.45 0.45
C VAL A 75 -7.48 13.67 0.31
N ILE A 76 -6.78 13.82 -0.82
CA ILE A 76 -5.80 14.89 -1.05
C ILE A 76 -6.27 15.81 -2.16
#